data_AF-A0A0B6Y200-F1
#
_entry.id   AF-A0A0B6Y200-F1
#
_cell.length_a   1.000
_cell.length_b   1.000
_cell.length_c   1.000
_cell.angle_alpha   90.00
_cell.angle_beta   90.00
_cell.angle_gamma   90.00
#
_symmetry.space_group_name_H-M   'P 1'
#
loop_
_entity.id
_entity.type
_entity.pdbx_description
1 polymer ?
#
loop_
_entity_poly.entity_id
_entity_poly.type
_entity_poly.pdbx_seq_one_letter_code
_entity_poly.pdbx_strand_id
1 'polypeptide(L)'
;CNVNGTQGCWILTDARCIPGSEGAPLYTRKENQASYLTGIIAASLCWKNKEWVGFSIACSLSSIYRAFDFHQQNNQLKLRMDSQEWTEKRLSNGLFLHMEDTVASHESPLLSTTVLVKVGSTWGSGVILNKRQGIIITS
;
A
#
# COMPACT_ATOMS: atom_id res chain seq x y z
N CYS A 1 9.60 4.09 -9.91
CA CYS A 1 8.25 4.67 -10.10
C CYS A 1 8.34 6.19 -10.13
N ASN A 2 7.36 6.86 -10.74
CA ASN A 2 7.21 8.32 -10.70
C ASN A 2 6.12 8.69 -9.68
N VAL A 3 6.37 9.71 -8.86
CA VAL A 3 5.43 10.19 -7.85
C VAL A 3 4.87 11.54 -8.31
N ASN A 4 3.54 11.65 -8.40
CA ASN A 4 2.86 12.81 -8.98
C ASN A 4 1.57 13.15 -8.21
N GLY A 5 0.91 14.23 -8.61
CA GLY A 5 -0.27 14.77 -7.94
C GLY A 5 0.06 15.64 -6.73
N THR A 6 -0.98 16.29 -6.18
CA THR A 6 -0.85 17.13 -4.99
C THR A 6 -0.26 16.34 -3.84
N GLN A 7 0.90 16.76 -3.36
CA GLN A 7 1.67 16.09 -2.31
C GLN A 7 2.06 14.63 -2.61
N GLY A 8 2.17 14.25 -3.89
CA GLY A 8 2.63 12.92 -4.28
C GLY A 8 1.62 11.80 -4.02
N CYS A 9 0.33 12.07 -4.22
CA CYS A 9 -0.74 11.11 -3.97
C CYS A 9 -0.80 9.94 -4.96
N TRP A 10 -0.27 10.12 -6.17
CA TRP A 10 -0.24 9.10 -7.21
C TRP A 10 1.17 8.60 -7.44
N ILE A 11 1.31 7.28 -7.55
CA ILE A 11 2.54 6.62 -7.92
C ILE A 11 2.29 5.87 -9.23
N LEU A 12 3.01 6.26 -10.29
CA LEU A 12 3.00 5.56 -11.57
C LEU A 12 4.19 4.60 -11.63
N THR A 13 3.93 3.34 -11.94
CA THR A 13 4.95 2.30 -12.05
C THR A 13 4.78 1.49 -13.33
N ASP A 14 5.89 1.00 -13.88
CA ASP A 14 5.97 0.04 -14.98
C ASP A 14 5.92 -1.41 -14.50
N ALA A 15 5.73 -1.61 -13.19
CA ALA A 15 5.38 -2.91 -12.65
C ALA A 15 4.06 -3.39 -13.29
N ARG A 16 4.14 -4.51 -14.00
CA ARG A 16 3.00 -5.12 -14.68
C ARG A 16 2.11 -5.78 -13.64
N CYS A 17 0.96 -5.18 -13.38
CA CYS A 17 -0.11 -5.81 -12.64
C CYS A 17 -1.10 -6.43 -13.63
N ILE A 18 -1.67 -7.58 -13.29
CA ILE A 18 -2.78 -8.18 -14.06
C ILE A 18 -4.10 -7.52 -13.65
N PRO A 19 -5.14 -7.50 -14.51
CA PRO A 19 -6.47 -7.10 -14.08
C PRO A 19 -6.91 -7.95 -12.87
N GLY A 20 -7.43 -7.30 -11.83
CA GLY A 20 -7.73 -7.95 -10.54
C GLY A 20 -6.63 -7.81 -9.49
N SER A 21 -5.53 -7.09 -9.79
CA SER A 21 -4.50 -6.75 -8.80
C SER A 21 -4.84 -5.50 -7.97
N GLU A 22 -6.01 -4.89 -8.20
CA GLU A 22 -6.49 -3.74 -7.43
C GLU A 22 -6.57 -4.11 -5.94
N GLY A 23 -5.99 -3.26 -5.10
CA GLY A 23 -5.84 -3.53 -3.66
C GLY A 23 -4.51 -4.20 -3.27
N ALA A 24 -3.66 -4.57 -4.22
CA ALA A 24 -2.35 -5.17 -3.92
C ALA A 24 -1.38 -4.15 -3.29
N PRO A 25 -0.47 -4.58 -2.39
CA PRO A 25 0.53 -3.70 -1.81
C PRO A 25 1.61 -3.30 -2.83
N LEU A 26 2.03 -2.04 -2.78
CA LEU A 26 3.20 -1.54 -3.50
C LEU A 26 4.36 -1.36 -2.51
N TYR A 27 5.47 -2.06 -2.76
CA TYR A 27 6.69 -1.93 -1.98
C TYR A 27 7.78 -1.17 -2.73
N THR A 28 8.57 -0.37 -2.02
CA THR A 28 9.85 0.14 -2.51
C THR A 28 10.99 -0.52 -1.74
N ARG A 29 12.14 -0.68 -2.39
CA ARG A 29 13.35 -1.22 -1.77
C ARG A 29 14.38 -0.09 -1.61
N LYS A 30 14.96 0.06 -0.41
CA LYS A 30 16.11 0.96 -0.19
C LYS A 30 17.44 0.22 -0.38
N GLU A 31 18.55 0.96 -0.33
CA GLU A 31 19.91 0.43 -0.48
C GLU A 31 20.26 -0.70 0.51
N ASN A 32 19.65 -0.67 1.70
CA ASN A 32 19.77 -1.73 2.71
C ASN A 32 18.97 -3.01 2.40
N GLN A 33 18.47 -3.17 1.16
CA GLN A 33 17.65 -4.29 0.66
C GLN A 33 16.28 -4.50 1.34
N ALA A 34 15.97 -3.77 2.40
CA ALA A 34 14.66 -3.81 3.04
C ALA A 34 13.56 -3.27 2.11
N SER A 35 12.39 -3.89 2.19
CA SER A 35 11.19 -3.51 1.43
C SER A 35 10.21 -2.75 2.32
N TYR A 36 9.66 -1.66 1.82
CA TYR A 36 8.79 -0.74 2.55
C TYR A 36 7.45 -0.61 1.85
N LEU A 37 6.35 -0.80 2.56
CA LEU A 37 5.02 -0.54 2.01
C LEU A 37 4.90 0.96 1.75
N THR A 38 4.66 1.33 0.50
CA THR A 38 4.60 2.73 0.05
C THR A 38 3.29 3.10 -0.59
N GLY A 39 2.48 2.12 -0.96
CA GLY A 39 1.18 2.38 -1.55
C GLY A 39 0.36 1.12 -1.75
N ILE A 40 -0.77 1.29 -2.41
CA ILE A 40 -1.69 0.24 -2.81
C ILE A 40 -2.03 0.43 -4.29
N ILE A 41 -2.04 -0.64 -5.07
CA ILE A 41 -2.42 -0.58 -6.48
C ILE A 41 -3.89 -0.17 -6.57
N ALA A 42 -4.13 0.97 -7.22
CA ALA A 42 -5.46 1.53 -7.43
C ALA A 42 -6.01 1.14 -8.80
N ALA A 43 -5.14 0.97 -9.80
CA ALA A 43 -5.54 0.52 -11.12
C ALA A 43 -4.39 -0.18 -11.84
N SER A 44 -4.69 -1.32 -12.47
CA SER A 44 -3.81 -2.00 -13.41
C SER A 44 -4.12 -1.59 -14.86
N LEU A 45 -3.22 -0.84 -15.51
CA LEU A 45 -3.41 -0.39 -16.89
C LEU A 45 -2.70 -1.34 -17.85
N CYS A 46 -3.39 -2.42 -18.18
CA CYS A 46 -2.85 -3.47 -19.03
C CYS A 46 -2.92 -3.13 -20.53
N TRP A 47 -3.92 -2.34 -20.94
CA TRP A 47 -4.29 -2.24 -22.35
C TRP A 47 -4.68 -0.81 -22.75
N LYS A 48 -4.03 -0.27 -23.78
CA LYS A 48 -4.41 0.99 -24.40
C LYS A 48 -4.14 0.89 -25.91
N ASN A 49 -5.08 1.33 -26.73
CA ASN A 49 -4.95 1.33 -28.20
C ASN A 49 -4.57 -0.02 -28.84
N LYS A 50 -5.07 -1.13 -28.28
CA LYS A 50 -4.72 -2.51 -28.71
C LYS A 50 -3.26 -2.92 -28.44
N GLU A 51 -2.55 -2.16 -27.60
CA GLU A 51 -1.19 -2.45 -27.18
C GLU A 51 -1.12 -2.71 -25.68
N TRP A 52 -0.21 -3.60 -25.30
CA TRP A 52 0.17 -3.80 -23.90
C TRP A 52 1.04 -2.63 -23.45
N VAL A 53 0.48 -1.76 -22.62
CA VAL A 53 1.18 -0.56 -22.14
C VAL A 53 1.84 -0.80 -20.77
N GLY A 54 1.41 -1.82 -20.03
CA GLY A 54 2.16 -2.37 -18.89
C GLY A 54 2.41 -1.37 -17.75
N PHE A 55 1.52 -0.41 -17.52
CA PHE A 55 1.63 0.51 -16.39
C PHE A 55 0.63 0.16 -15.30
N SER A 56 0.94 0.58 -14.08
CA SER A 56 0.04 0.50 -12.95
C SER A 56 0.06 1.82 -12.18
N ILE A 57 -1.10 2.23 -11.70
CA ILE A 57 -1.26 3.40 -10.83
C ILE A 57 -1.50 2.89 -9.42
N ALA A 58 -0.75 3.45 -8.47
CA ALA A 58 -0.92 3.20 -7.05
C ALA A 58 -1.23 4.49 -6.30
N CYS A 59 -1.97 4.36 -5.21
CA CYS A 59 -2.18 5.44 -4.25
C CYS A 59 -1.04 5.42 -3.22
N SER A 60 -0.44 6.59 -2.97
CA SER A 60 0.59 6.75 -1.95
C SER A 60 0.02 6.52 -0.55
N LEU A 61 0.67 5.64 0.21
CA LEU A 61 0.28 5.34 1.58
C LEU A 61 0.35 6.58 2.47
N SER A 62 1.34 7.45 2.27
CA SER A 62 1.48 8.72 2.98
C SER A 62 0.27 9.63 2.77
N SER A 63 -0.28 9.65 1.55
CA SER A 63 -1.46 10.45 1.22
C SER A 63 -2.73 9.87 1.83
N ILE A 64 -2.85 8.54 1.88
CA ILE A 64 -3.96 7.86 2.56
C ILE A 64 -3.96 8.19 4.06
N TYR A 65 -2.80 8.14 4.72
CA TYR A 65 -2.69 8.52 6.13
C TYR A 65 -3.07 9.97 6.37
N ARG A 66 -2.60 10.91 5.53
CA ARG A 66 -2.98 12.32 5.65
C ARG A 66 -4.48 12.53 5.51
N ALA A 67 -5.14 11.79 4.62
CA ALA A 67 -6.59 11.84 4.50
C ALA A 67 -7.26 11.34 5.80
N PHE A 68 -6.78 10.24 6.38
CA PHE A 68 -7.27 9.76 7.68
C PHE A 68 -7.08 10.78 8.80
N ASP A 69 -5.87 11.34 8.94
CA ASP A 69 -5.57 12.37 9.94
C ASP A 69 -6.49 13.58 9.79
N PHE A 70 -6.69 14.05 8.55
CA PHE A 70 -7.60 15.15 8.25
C PHE A 70 -9.05 14.84 8.65
N HIS A 71 -9.56 13.66 8.30
CA HIS A 71 -10.92 13.26 8.66
C HIS A 71 -11.09 12.98 10.17
N GLN A 72 -10.04 12.50 10.85
CA GLN A 72 -10.03 12.30 12.30
C GLN A 72 -10.10 13.64 13.04
N GLN A 73 -9.30 14.64 12.64
CA GLN A 73 -9.31 15.98 13.24
C GLN A 73 -10.66 16.68 13.04
N ASN A 74 -11.32 16.44 11.91
CA ASN A 74 -12.65 16.95 11.62
C ASN A 74 -13.79 16.14 12.29
N ASN A 75 -13.48 15.23 13.20
CA ASN A 75 -14.43 14.33 13.90
C ASN A 75 -15.31 13.49 12.96
N GLN A 76 -14.90 13.30 11.70
CA GLN A 76 -15.63 12.49 10.72
C GLN A 76 -15.28 10.99 10.84
N LEU A 77 -14.17 10.67 11.48
CA LEU A 77 -13.75 9.31 11.80
C LEU A 77 -13.37 9.20 13.28
N LYS A 78 -13.95 8.22 13.99
CA LYS A 78 -13.58 7.87 15.38
C LYS A 78 -12.40 6.88 15.45
N LEU A 79 -11.82 6.53 14.31
CA LEU A 79 -10.61 5.71 14.25
C LEU A 79 -9.44 6.58 14.71
N ARG A 80 -8.76 6.16 15.77
CA ARG A 80 -7.54 6.81 16.25
C ARG A 80 -6.35 6.10 15.65
N MET A 81 -5.89 6.53 14.47
CA MET A 81 -4.60 6.07 14.00
C MET A 81 -3.53 6.79 14.83
N ASP A 82 -2.65 6.02 15.47
CA ASP A 82 -1.58 6.59 16.28
C ASP A 82 -0.48 7.13 15.34
N SER A 83 -0.74 8.29 14.73
CA SER A 83 0.14 8.90 13.75
C SER A 83 1.53 9.19 14.33
N GLN A 84 1.65 9.40 15.65
CA GLN A 84 2.94 9.67 16.29
C GLN A 84 3.93 8.47 16.28
N GLU A 85 3.47 7.23 16.14
CA GLU A 85 4.39 6.07 15.98
C GLU A 85 4.87 5.92 14.52
N TRP A 86 4.18 6.55 13.56
CA TRP A 86 4.35 6.28 12.13
C TRP A 86 4.94 7.47 11.36
N THR A 87 4.61 8.72 11.74
CA THR A 87 4.64 9.82 10.77
C THR A 87 5.95 10.62 10.65
N GLU A 88 6.96 10.43 11.50
CA GLU A 88 8.28 11.06 11.24
C GLU A 88 9.46 10.13 11.45
N LYS A 89 9.44 9.28 12.49
CA LYS A 89 10.52 8.31 12.75
C LYS A 89 10.48 7.05 11.86
N ARG A 90 9.33 6.74 11.24
CA ARG A 90 9.13 5.61 10.32
C ARG A 90 8.88 6.01 8.87
N LEU A 91 8.69 7.29 8.55
CA LEU A 91 8.74 7.76 7.14
C LEU A 91 10.16 8.19 6.76
N SER A 92 10.92 8.82 7.67
CA SER A 92 12.38 9.00 7.50
C SER A 92 13.11 7.66 7.45
N ASN A 93 12.68 6.69 8.26
CA ASN A 93 13.25 5.35 8.29
C ASN A 93 12.48 4.27 7.50
N GLY A 94 11.40 4.62 6.80
CA GLY A 94 10.52 3.65 6.13
C GLY A 94 9.79 2.71 7.10
N LEU A 95 8.58 2.25 6.75
CA LEU A 95 7.90 1.18 7.48
C LEU A 95 8.75 -0.09 7.42
N PHE A 96 9.66 -0.28 8.38
CA PHE A 96 10.50 -1.47 8.46
C PHE A 96 9.60 -2.69 8.70
N LEU A 97 9.31 -3.42 7.62
CA LEU A 97 9.45 -4.86 7.71
C LEU A 97 10.95 -5.10 7.50
N HIS A 98 11.71 -5.24 8.59
CA HIS A 98 13.11 -5.63 8.53
C HIS A 98 13.15 -7.04 7.94
N MET A 99 13.30 -7.12 6.62
CA MET A 99 13.56 -8.37 5.92
C MET A 99 15.06 -8.61 6.01
N GLU A 100 15.47 -9.29 7.07
CA GLU A 100 16.75 -9.99 7.06
C GLU A 100 16.51 -11.25 6.24
N ASP A 101 17.37 -11.52 5.25
CA ASP A 101 17.32 -12.70 4.37
C ASP A 101 17.39 -13.98 5.22
N THR A 102 16.26 -14.39 5.79
CA THR A 102 16.14 -15.62 6.55
C THR A 102 15.86 -16.71 5.55
N VAL A 103 16.95 -17.28 5.02
CA VAL A 103 17.00 -18.48 4.18
C VAL A 103 16.54 -19.75 4.94
N ALA A 104 15.76 -19.62 6.01
CA ALA A 104 15.37 -20.75 6.85
C ALA A 104 14.03 -20.52 7.58
N SER A 105 12.91 -20.51 6.84
CA SER A 105 11.59 -21.04 7.25
C SER A 105 10.50 -20.59 6.28
N HIS A 106 9.46 -21.42 6.12
CA HIS A 106 8.67 -21.59 4.91
C HIS A 106 7.63 -20.49 4.52
N GLU A 107 7.62 -19.28 5.10
CA GLU A 107 6.65 -18.24 4.70
C GLU A 107 7.26 -16.83 4.67
N SER A 108 7.23 -16.19 3.50
CA SER A 108 7.78 -14.85 3.28
C SER A 108 6.96 -13.76 3.99
N PRO A 109 7.55 -12.84 4.78
CA PRO A 109 6.85 -11.78 5.51
C PRO A 109 6.02 -10.81 4.65
N LEU A 110 6.32 -10.70 3.35
CA LEU A 110 5.59 -9.89 2.37
C LEU A 110 4.11 -10.28 2.26
N LEU A 111 3.80 -11.56 2.48
CA LEU A 111 2.44 -12.09 2.41
C LEU A 111 1.60 -11.68 3.63
N SER A 112 2.22 -11.23 4.72
CA SER A 112 1.52 -11.00 6.00
C SER A 112 0.63 -9.75 6.04
N THR A 113 0.76 -8.86 5.04
CA THR A 113 -0.02 -7.62 5.00
C THR A 113 -1.17 -7.67 3.99
N THR A 114 -1.17 -8.60 3.04
CA THR A 114 -2.28 -8.72 2.08
C THR A 114 -3.34 -9.66 2.64
N VAL A 115 -4.61 -9.28 2.52
CA VAL A 115 -5.75 -10.07 2.95
C VAL A 115 -6.77 -10.20 1.85
N LEU A 116 -7.51 -11.30 1.88
CA LEU A 116 -8.69 -11.49 1.04
C LEU A 116 -9.90 -10.93 1.78
N VAL A 117 -10.64 -10.04 1.14
CA VAL A 117 -11.80 -9.36 1.71
C VAL A 117 -13.05 -9.82 0.97
N LYS A 118 -14.08 -10.25 1.71
CA LYS A 118 -15.38 -10.63 1.13
C LYS A 118 -16.41 -9.54 1.40
N VAL A 119 -17.07 -9.06 0.34
CA VAL A 119 -18.20 -8.12 0.45
C VAL A 119 -19.39 -8.72 -0.31
N GLY A 120 -20.41 -9.16 0.43
CA GLY A 120 -21.55 -9.87 -0.16
C GLY A 120 -21.15 -11.16 -0.86
N SER A 121 -21.42 -11.25 -2.17
CA SER A 121 -21.05 -12.37 -3.03
C SER A 121 -19.68 -12.21 -3.70
N THR A 122 -19.01 -11.07 -3.53
CA THR A 122 -17.78 -10.73 -4.25
C THR A 122 -16.57 -10.81 -3.33
N TRP A 123 -15.43 -11.22 -3.89
CA TRP A 123 -14.12 -11.23 -3.24
C TRP A 123 -13.25 -10.13 -3.82
N GLY A 124 -12.47 -9.48 -2.97
CA GLY A 124 -11.45 -8.51 -3.33
C GLY A 124 -10.19 -8.70 -2.49
N SER A 125 -9.20 -7.85 -2.72
CA SER A 125 -7.96 -7.85 -1.94
C SER A 125 -7.85 -6.57 -1.10
N GLY A 126 -7.07 -6.63 -0.03
CA GLY A 126 -6.77 -5.48 0.80
C GLY A 126 -5.43 -5.58 1.49
N VAL A 127 -4.97 -4.47 2.05
CA VAL A 127 -3.71 -4.36 2.79
C VAL A 127 -4.00 -3.98 4.23
N ILE A 128 -3.56 -4.80 5.18
CA ILE A 128 -3.60 -4.51 6.62
C ILE A 128 -2.69 -3.33 6.90
N LEU A 129 -3.26 -2.24 7.39
CA LEU A 129 -2.50 -1.11 7.94
C LEU A 129 -2.23 -1.26 9.43
N ASN A 130 -3.25 -1.72 10.17
CA ASN A 130 -3.13 -1.86 11.61
C ASN A 130 -3.86 -3.13 12.06
N LYS A 131 -3.08 -4.18 12.33
CA LYS A 131 -3.61 -5.47 12.80
C LYS A 131 -4.32 -5.36 14.16
N ARG A 132 -3.81 -4.53 15.08
CA ARG A 132 -4.42 -4.34 16.42
C ARG A 132 -5.78 -3.67 16.34
N GLN A 133 -5.93 -2.71 15.44
CA GLN A 133 -7.18 -1.98 15.24
C GLN A 133 -8.08 -2.61 14.17
N GLY A 134 -7.63 -3.67 13.50
CA GLY A 134 -8.36 -4.31 12.41
C GLY A 134 -8.52 -3.44 11.17
N ILE A 135 -7.61 -2.48 10.94
CA ILE A 135 -7.71 -1.56 9.80
C ILE A 135 -7.08 -2.20 8.56
N ILE A 136 -7.89 -2.34 7.53
CA ILE A 136 -7.54 -2.84 6.20
C ILE A 136 -7.93 -1.77 5.18
N ILE A 137 -7.04 -1.45 4.24
CA ILE A 137 -7.38 -0.65 3.06
C ILE A 137 -7.70 -1.60 1.92
N THR A 138 -8.75 -1.31 1.17
CA THR A 138 -9.04 -1.92 -0.13
C THR A 138 -9.08 -0.85 -1.21
N SER A 139 -8.92 -1.27 -2.47
CA SER A 139 -9.17 -0.44 -3.66
C SER A 139 -10.65 -0.43 -4.04
#